data_AF-A0A3D4CP22-F1
#
_entry.id   AF-A0A3D4CP22-F1
#
_cell.length_a   1.000
_cell.length_b   1.000
_cell.length_c   1.000
_cell.angle_alpha   90.00
_cell.angle_beta   90.00
_cell.angle_gamma   90.00
#
_symmetry.space_group_name_H-M   'P 1'
#
loop_
_entity.id
_entity.type
_entity.pdbx_description
1 polymer ?
#
loop_
_entity_poly.entity_id
_entity_poly.type
_entity_poly.pdbx_seq_one_letter_code
_entity_poly.pdbx_strand_id
1 'polypeptide(L)'
;YYEYPSVHQVPRHNGIRTERYKLIQFYEFGEWEFYDLKEDPEELKNLYQDEKYAAQVSQMKNQLEGLRRKYDDNTVGTLKPEAWRQ
;
A
#
# COMPACT_ATOMS: atom_id res chain seq x y z
N TYR A 1 -11.62 6.71 5.58
CA TYR A 1 -12.96 6.13 5.61
C TYR A 1 -12.80 4.67 5.17
N TYR A 2 -13.04 3.70 6.05
CA TYR A 2 -12.83 2.27 5.76
C TYR A 2 -14.17 1.54 5.89
N GLU A 3 -14.58 0.86 4.83
CA GLU A 3 -15.87 0.19 4.71
C GLU A 3 -15.63 -1.29 4.34
N TYR A 4 -15.10 -2.08 5.29
CA TYR A 4 -15.01 -3.53 5.16
C TYR A 4 -15.35 -4.25 6.47
N PRO A 5 -16.28 -5.23 6.44
CA PRO A 5 -17.16 -5.60 5.32
C PRO A 5 -18.33 -4.60 5.18
N SER A 6 -18.43 -3.92 4.04
CA SER A 6 -19.55 -3.04 3.64
C SER A 6 -19.65 -3.03 2.10
N VAL A 7 -20.66 -2.38 1.52
CA VAL A 7 -21.06 -2.43 0.10
C VAL A 7 -19.90 -2.18 -0.88
N HIS A 8 -18.90 -1.39 -0.49
CA HIS A 8 -17.76 -1.04 -1.35
C HIS A 8 -16.49 -1.89 -1.12
N GLN A 9 -16.51 -2.81 -0.16
CA GLN A 9 -15.45 -3.79 0.13
C GLN A 9 -14.01 -3.24 0.18
N VAL A 10 -13.81 -1.97 0.55
CA VAL A 10 -12.48 -1.34 0.47
C VAL A 10 -11.56 -1.92 1.55
N PRO A 11 -10.49 -2.66 1.18
CA PRO A 11 -9.54 -3.20 2.14
C PRO A 11 -8.90 -2.11 2.99
N ARG A 12 -8.61 -2.44 4.25
CA ARG A 12 -7.77 -1.57 5.07
C ARG A 12 -6.37 -1.52 4.48
N HIS A 13 -5.85 -0.31 4.36
CA HIS A 13 -4.54 -0.06 3.81
C HIS A 13 -3.89 1.15 4.46
N ASN A 14 -2.57 1.17 4.41
CA ASN A 14 -1.78 2.37 4.59
C ASN A 14 -0.91 2.57 3.35
N GLY A 15 -0.22 3.69 3.28
CA GLY A 15 0.59 4.01 2.13
C GLY A 15 1.30 5.35 2.27
N ILE A 16 2.22 5.60 1.36
CA ILE A 16 2.94 6.86 1.25
C ILE A 16 2.81 7.37 -0.19
N ARG A 17 2.46 8.65 -0.32
CA ARG A 17 2.41 9.36 -1.61
C ARG A 17 3.45 10.47 -1.60
N THR A 18 4.27 10.48 -2.63
CA THR A 18 5.20 11.57 -2.97
C THR A 18 4.67 12.31 -4.20
N GLU A 19 5.40 13.32 -4.69
CA GLU A 19 5.01 14.01 -5.93
C GLU A 19 4.98 13.07 -7.14
N ARG A 20 5.91 12.10 -7.20
CA ARG A 20 6.08 11.22 -8.34
C ARG A 20 5.58 9.79 -8.11
N TYR A 21 5.68 9.28 -6.90
CA TYR A 21 5.40 7.88 -6.62
C TYR A 21 4.36 7.70 -5.54
N LYS A 22 3.59 6.62 -5.65
CA LYS A 22 2.67 6.18 -4.61
C LYS A 22 2.93 4.71 -4.29
N LEU A 23 2.96 4.39 -3.00
CA LEU A 23 3.07 3.03 -2.48
C LEU A 23 1.90 2.78 -1.54
N ILE A 24 1.20 1.66 -1.73
CA ILE A 24 0.05 1.24 -0.92
C ILE A 24 0.33 -0.17 -0.39
N GLN A 25 -0.03 -0.41 0.87
CA GLN A 25 -0.01 -1.73 1.49
C GLN A 25 -1.41 -2.09 1.98
N PHE A 26 -1.99 -3.13 1.39
CA PHE A 26 -3.19 -3.78 1.88
C PHE A 26 -2.80 -4.82 2.92
N TYR A 27 -2.51 -4.33 4.13
CA TYR A 27 -1.84 -5.11 5.17
C TYR A 27 -2.68 -6.27 5.72
N GLU A 28 -4.01 -6.24 5.59
CA GLU A 28 -4.85 -7.38 5.97
C GLU A 28 -4.65 -8.58 5.02
N PHE A 29 -4.18 -8.32 3.78
CA PHE A 29 -4.04 -9.32 2.72
C PHE A 29 -2.60 -9.60 2.31
N GLY A 30 -1.64 -8.79 2.80
CA GLY A 30 -0.22 -8.90 2.47
C GLY A 30 0.13 -8.36 1.08
N GLU A 31 -0.77 -7.61 0.46
CA GLU A 31 -0.62 -7.11 -0.91
C GLU A 31 -0.04 -5.70 -0.93
N TRP A 32 0.67 -5.40 -2.01
CA TRP A 32 1.32 -4.13 -2.24
C TRP A 32 1.06 -3.62 -3.65
N GLU A 33 0.86 -2.32 -3.75
CA GLU A 33 0.75 -1.62 -5.02
C GLU A 33 1.73 -0.46 -5.08
N PHE A 34 2.28 -0.24 -6.26
CA PHE A 34 3.21 0.84 -6.51
C PHE A 34 2.94 1.49 -7.88
N TYR A 35 2.93 2.82 -7.91
CA TYR A 35 2.61 3.60 -9.10
C TYR A 35 3.62 4.73 -9.30
N ASP A 36 4.05 4.95 -10.55
CA ASP A 36 4.77 6.15 -10.98
C ASP A 36 3.74 7.14 -11.54
N LEU A 37 3.28 8.07 -10.70
CA LEU A 37 2.25 9.07 -11.00
C LEU A 37 2.64 10.04 -12.11
N LYS A 38 3.93 10.11 -12.46
CA LYS A 38 4.37 10.92 -13.60
C LYS A 38 4.03 10.23 -14.93
N GLU A 39 4.23 8.92 -14.99
CA GLU A 39 4.00 8.11 -16.19
C GLU A 39 2.57 7.56 -16.23
N ASP A 40 1.96 7.35 -15.07
CA ASP A 40 0.63 6.78 -14.86
C ASP A 40 -0.14 7.60 -13.81
N PRO A 41 -0.60 8.81 -14.18
CA PRO A 41 -1.36 9.69 -13.28
C PRO A 41 -2.73 9.12 -12.89
N GLU A 42 -3.24 8.16 -13.65
CA GLU A 42 -4.52 7.48 -13.41
C GLU A 42 -4.36 6.20 -12.58
N GLU A 43 -3.13 5.82 -12.19
CA GLU A 43 -2.82 4.68 -11.32
C GLU A 43 -3.36 3.34 -11.84
N LEU A 44 -3.32 3.15 -13.16
CA LEU A 44 -3.88 1.99 -13.83
C LEU A 44 -2.96 0.77 -13.80
N LYS A 45 -1.65 0.97 -13.63
CA LYS A 45 -0.64 -0.08 -13.72
C LYS A 45 0.14 -0.23 -12.42
N ASN A 46 -0.12 -1.32 -11.70
CA ASN A 46 0.70 -1.70 -10.55
C ASN A 46 2.11 -2.15 -11.01
N LEU A 47 3.13 -1.38 -10.61
CA LEU A 47 4.55 -1.59 -10.92
C LEU A 47 5.33 -2.21 -9.75
N TYR A 48 4.65 -2.68 -8.71
CA TYR A 48 5.31 -3.20 -7.50
C TYR A 48 6.25 -4.40 -7.77
N GLN A 49 5.89 -5.25 -8.74
CA GLN A 49 6.69 -6.42 -9.13
C GLN A 49 7.74 -6.12 -10.21
N ASP A 50 7.82 -4.87 -10.70
CA ASP A 50 8.80 -4.49 -11.73
C ASP A 50 10.17 -4.25 -11.08
N GLU A 51 11.15 -5.08 -11.45
CA GLU A 51 12.52 -5.03 -10.92
C GLU A 51 13.18 -3.66 -11.12
N LYS A 52 12.81 -2.92 -12.16
CA LYS A 52 13.30 -1.56 -12.41
C LYS A 52 13.02 -0.63 -11.23
N TYR A 53 11.92 -0.84 -10.52
CA TYR A 53 11.47 0.00 -9.42
C TYR A 53 11.77 -0.61 -8.04
N ALA A 54 12.40 -1.78 -7.95
CA ALA A 54 12.66 -2.47 -6.69
C ALA A 54 13.41 -1.60 -5.66
N ALA A 55 14.40 -0.83 -6.11
CA ALA A 55 15.14 0.10 -5.26
C ALA A 55 14.25 1.23 -4.72
N GLN A 56 13.39 1.81 -5.58
CA GLN A 56 12.46 2.87 -5.21
C GLN A 56 11.40 2.36 -4.24
N VAL A 57 10.84 1.17 -4.49
CA VAL A 57 9.89 0.51 -3.59
C VAL A 57 10.51 0.28 -2.22
N SER A 58 11.76 -0.22 -2.16
CA SER A 58 12.48 -0.43 -0.89
C SER A 58 12.66 0.88 -0.12
N GLN A 59 13.06 1.96 -0.80
CA GLN A 59 13.19 3.27 -0.18
C GLN A 59 11.85 3.76 0.40
N MET A 60 10.76 3.65 -0.37
CA MET A 60 9.44 4.11 0.06
C MET A 60 8.87 3.28 1.21
N LYS A 61 9.16 1.97 1.26
CA LYS A 61 8.83 1.13 2.43
C LYS A 61 9.54 1.61 3.68
N ASN A 62 10.83 1.93 3.60
CA ASN A 62 11.58 2.46 4.73
C ASN A 62 11.01 3.81 5.22
N GLN A 63 10.60 4.67 4.29
CA GLN A 63 9.93 5.93 4.62
C GLN A 63 8.58 5.70 5.29
N LEU A 64 7.77 4.79 4.76
CA LEU A 64 6.47 4.42 5.33
C LEU A 64 6.63 3.89 6.76
N GLU A 65 7.58 2.98 6.99
CA GLU A 65 7.90 2.48 8.34
C GLU A 65 8.37 3.60 9.28
N GLY A 66 9.18 4.53 8.79
CA GLY A 66 9.58 5.72 9.55
C GLY A 66 8.40 6.59 9.96
N LEU A 67 7.45 6.83 9.05
CA LEU A 67 6.22 7.58 9.33
C LEU A 67 5.33 6.84 10.33
N ARG A 68 5.18 5.52 10.18
CA ARG A 68 4.40 4.70 11.12
C ARG A 68 4.94 4.83 12.53
N ARG A 69 6.25 4.71 12.72
CA ARG A 69 6.90 4.90 14.04
C ARG A 69 6.75 6.33 14.56
N LYS A 70 6.90 7.33 13.69
CA LYS A 70 6.79 8.75 14.06
C LYS A 70 5.41 9.10 14.62
N TYR A 71 4.36 8.51 14.06
CA TYR A 71 2.97 8.78 14.46
C TYR A 71 2.37 7.70 15.38
N ASP A 72 3.19 6.76 15.87
CA ASP A 72 2.76 5.61 16.68
C ASP A 72 1.58 4.85 16.05
N ASP A 73 1.67 4.66 14.73
CA ASP A 73 0.65 3.98 13.93
C ASP A 73 0.77 2.45 14.09
N ASN A 74 -0.07 1.94 15.00
CA ASN A 74 -0.21 0.53 15.32
C ASN A 74 -1.36 -0.16 14.55
N THR A 75 -1.83 0.42 13.43
CA THR A 75 -2.97 -0.12 12.66
C THR A 75 -2.64 -1.36 11.82
N VAL A 76 -1.36 -1.56 11.47
CA VAL A 76 -0.90 -2.77 10.77
C VAL A 76 -0.86 -3.93 11.76
N GLY A 77 -1.95 -4.68 11.81
CA GLY A 77 -2.10 -5.89 12.62
C GLY A 77 -1.74 -7.18 11.89
N THR A 78 -2.22 -8.30 12.42
CA THR A 78 -2.01 -9.65 11.85
C THR A 78 -2.75 -9.82 10.51
N LEU A 79 -2.16 -10.57 9.59
CA LEU A 79 -2.79 -10.97 8.33
C LEU A 79 -4.13 -11.68 8.59
N LYS A 80 -5.14 -11.37 7.78
CA LYS A 80 -6.42 -12.08 7.85
C LYS A 80 -6.30 -13.49 7.24
N PRO A 81 -7.06 -14.48 7.76
CA PRO A 81 -7.11 -15.81 7.17
C PRO A 81 -7.60 -15.78 5.71
N GLU A 82 -7.12 -16.71 4.87
CA GLU A 82 -7.43 -16.75 3.44
C GLU A 82 -8.94 -16.86 3.12
N ALA A 83 -9.74 -17.38 4.06
CA ALA A 83 -11.19 -17.46 3.96
C ALA A 83 -11.91 -16.10 3.79
N TRP A 84 -11.20 -14.98 4.03
CA TRP A 84 -11.71 -13.62 3.89
C TRP A 84 -11.43 -12.97 2.53
N ARG A 85 -10.69 -13.64 1.62
CA ARG A 85 -10.37 -13.16 0.26
C ARG A 85 -11.50 -13.39 -0.76
N GLN A 86 -12.77 -13.32 -0.34
CA GLN A 86 -13.95 -13.54 -1.18
C GLN A 86 -14.21 -12.37 -2.14
#